data_AF-A0A7X4JDF7-F1
#
_entry.id   AF-A0A7X4JDF7-F1
#
_cell.length_a   1.000
_cell.length_b   1.000
_cell.length_c   1.000
_cell.angle_alpha   90.00
_cell.angle_beta   90.00
_cell.angle_gamma   90.00
#
_symmetry.space_group_name_H-M   'P 1'
#
loop_
_entity.id
_entity.type
_entity.pdbx_description
1 polymer ?
#
loop_
_entity_poly.entity_id
_entity_poly.type
_entity_poly.pdbx_seq_one_letter_code
_entity_poly.pdbx_strand_id
1 'polypeptide(L)' 'MRDITNFLEYIGEPIQLERRALGVRVIAFLLIFLVIAYMLKREIWRDVR' A
#
# COMPACT_ATOMS: atom_id res chain seq x y z
N MET A 1 27.14 6.96 -18.65
CA MET A 1 25.84 7.66 -18.83
C MET A 1 24.75 7.22 -17.86
N ARG A 2 24.83 6.02 -17.24
CA ARG A 2 23.84 5.56 -16.23
C ARG A 2 24.01 6.23 -14.85
N ASP A 3 25.20 6.73 -14.54
CA ASP A 3 25.47 7.31 -13.21
C ASP A 3 24.86 8.71 -13.05
N ILE A 4 24.84 9.52 -14.10
CA ILE A 4 24.23 10.86 -14.08
C ILE A 4 22.70 10.76 -14.01
N THR A 5 22.09 9.78 -14.69
CA THR A 5 20.64 9.53 -14.64
C THR A 5 20.21 9.04 -13.25
N ASN A 6 20.93 8.08 -12.67
CA ASN A 6 20.69 7.64 -11.29
C ASN A 6 20.89 8.78 -10.26
N PHE A 7 21.87 9.65 -10.48
CA PHE A 7 22.13 10.82 -9.63
C PHE A 7 21.02 11.88 -9.72
N LEU A 8 20.54 12.20 -10.94
CA LEU A 8 19.40 13.11 -11.11
C LEU A 8 18.12 12.55 -10.50
N GLU A 9 17.89 11.23 -10.60
CA GLU A 9 16.73 10.56 -10.00
C GLU A 9 16.76 10.63 -8.46
N TYR A 10 17.95 10.44 -7.86
CA TYR A 10 18.13 10.56 -6.42
C TYR A 10 17.92 11.99 -5.90
N ILE A 11 18.40 13.01 -6.63
CA ILE A 11 18.17 14.42 -6.26
C ILE A 11 16.72 14.83 -6.47
N GLY A 12 16.08 14.33 -7.53
CA GLY A 12 14.67 14.62 -7.85
C GLY A 12 13.70 14.04 -6.82
N GLU A 13 14.06 12.92 -6.17
CA GLU A 13 13.20 12.24 -5.23
C GLU A 13 13.97 11.59 -4.05
N PRO A 14 14.49 12.36 -3.10
CA PRO A 14 15.30 11.84 -1.98
C PRO A 14 14.55 10.86 -1.05
N ILE A 15 13.22 10.76 -1.18
CA ILE A 15 12.31 10.00 -0.29
C ILE A 15 11.73 8.74 -0.95
N GLN A 16 12.24 8.33 -2.11
CA GLN A 16 11.74 7.15 -2.84
C GLN A 16 11.70 5.86 -1.99
N LEU A 17 12.74 5.59 -1.22
CA LEU A 17 12.84 4.38 -0.38
C LEU A 17 11.81 4.40 0.75
N GLU A 18 11.62 5.54 1.41
CA GLU A 18 10.66 5.70 2.49
C GLU A 18 9.22 5.56 1.99
N ARG A 19 8.89 6.14 0.83
CA ARG A 19 7.55 6.01 0.22
C ARG A 19 7.21 4.57 -0.14
N ARG A 20 8.16 3.82 -0.68
CA ARG A 20 7.96 2.39 -1.02
C ARG A 20 7.76 1.56 0.25
N ALA A 21 8.58 1.77 1.28
CA ALA A 21 8.44 1.08 2.56
C ALA A 21 7.10 1.37 3.24
N LEU A 22 6.66 2.64 3.24
CA LEU A 22 5.35 3.04 3.76
C LEU A 22 4.21 2.43 2.93
N GLY A 23 4.30 2.48 1.60
CA GLY A 23 3.30 1.94 0.68
C GLY A 23 3.05 0.44 0.91
N VAL A 24 4.10 -0.35 1.09
CA VAL A 24 3.98 -1.80 1.39
C VAL A 24 3.22 -2.02 2.70
N ARG A 25 3.53 -1.25 3.76
CA ARG A 25 2.85 -1.35 5.06
C ARG A 25 1.36 -0.98 4.96
N VAL A 26 1.04 0.08 4.20
CA VAL A 26 -0.34 0.53 3.99
C VAL A 26 -1.14 -0.50 3.19
N ILE A 27 -0.58 -1.04 2.10
CA ILE A 27 -1.25 -2.07 1.29
C ILE A 27 -1.50 -3.33 2.12
N ALA A 28 -0.53 -3.78 2.91
CA ALA A 28 -0.70 -4.94 3.79
C ALA A 28 -1.82 -4.72 4.83
N PHE A 29 -1.88 -3.54 5.45
CA PHE A 29 -2.96 -3.17 6.36
C PHE A 29 -4.33 -3.20 5.67
N LEU A 30 -4.44 -2.58 4.49
CA LEU A 30 -5.69 -2.54 3.73
C LEU A 30 -6.17 -3.92 3.30
N LEU A 31 -5.27 -4.83 2.92
CA LEU A 31 -5.63 -6.21 2.58
C LEU A 31 -6.20 -6.96 3.79
N ILE A 32 -5.57 -6.83 4.96
CA ILE A 32 -6.08 -7.44 6.20
C ILE A 32 -7.44 -6.85 6.55
N PHE A 33 -7.56 -5.52 6.51
CA PHE A 33 -8.82 -4.83 6.77
C PHE A 33 -9.92 -5.25 5.80
N LEU A 34 -9.60 -5.41 4.51
CA LEU A 34 -10.54 -5.86 3.49
C LEU A 34 -11.13 -7.22 3.83
N VAL A 35 -10.32 -8.18 4.27
CA VAL A 35 -10.79 -9.52 4.66
C VAL A 35 -11.77 -9.41 5.83
N ILE A 36 -11.42 -8.64 6.86
CA ILE A 36 -12.27 -8.43 8.04
C ILE A 36 -13.59 -7.75 7.64
N ALA A 37 -13.51 -6.68 6.83
CA ALA A 37 -14.67 -5.95 6.35
C ALA A 37 -15.59 -6.82 5.48
N TYR A 38 -15.02 -7.71 4.66
CA TYR A 38 -15.79 -8.66 3.86
C TYR A 38 -16.51 -9.69 4.74
N MET A 39 -15.84 -10.25 5.75
CA MET A 39 -16.46 -11.16 6.72
C MET A 39 -17.57 -10.46 7.50
N LEU A 40 -17.34 -9.23 7.97
CA LEU A 40 -18.33 -8.42 8.67
C LEU A 40 -19.54 -8.14 7.78
N LYS A 41 -19.33 -7.73 6.52
CA LYS A 41 -20.41 -7.54 5.56
C LYS A 41 -21.23 -8.82 5.42
N ARG A 42 -20.57 -9.98 5.29
CA ARG A 42 -21.26 -11.27 5.14
C ARG A 42 -22.13 -11.58 6.36
N GLU A 43 -21.64 -11.31 7.57
CA GLU A 43 -22.38 -11.54 8.81
C GLU A 43 -23.60 -10.61 8.93
N ILE A 44 -23.44 -9.31 8.65
CA ILE A 44 -24.55 -8.33 8.69
C ILE A 44 -25.67 -8.71 7.72
N TRP A 45 -25.31 -9.23 6.55
CA TRP A 45 -26.26 -9.59 5.50
C TRP A 45 -26.81 -11.01 5.65
N ARG A 46 -26.41 -11.73 6.71
CA ARG A 46 -26.91 -13.09 6.98
C ARG A 46 -28.39 -13.08 7.33
N ASP A 47 -28.82 -12.12 8.15
CA ASP A 47 -30.18 -12.11 8.72
C ASP A 47 -31.20 -11.40 7.81
N VAL A 48 -30.71 -10.71 6.77
CA VAL A 48 -31.55 -10.03 5.76
C VAL A 48 -31.98 -10.99 4.64
N ARG A 49 -31.37 -12.18 4.54
CA ARG A 49 -31.61 -13.14 3.45
C ARG A 49 -32.39 -14.36 3.92
#